data_AF-A0A0R3TJ14-F1
#
_entry.id   AF-A0A0R3TJ14-F1
#
_cell.length_a   1.000
_cell.length_b   1.000
_cell.length_c   1.000
_cell.angle_alpha   90.00
_cell.angle_beta   90.00
_cell.angle_gamma   90.00
#
_symmetry.space_group_name_H-M   'P 1'
#
loop_
_entity.id
_entity.type
_entity.pdbx_description
1 polymer ?
#
loop_
_entity_poly.entity_id
_entity_poly.type
_entity_poly.pdbx_seq_one_letter_code
_entity_poly.pdbx_strand_id
1 'polypeptide(L)'
;MIKKMSTKYYSDAISNPTLQKYYAELEALALERTEVNEIVDHTQPDVEEMQKHAGKEISKFIDLISQADGDKCFASPSKKAATSLDLKELQDHVKSGTLAKLTVPTLKQCAIMRNVKSASNRKAALLAAIIDFFDA
;
A
#
# COMPACT_ATOMS: atom_id res chain seq x y z
N MET A 1 -6.91 22.26 8.48
CA MET A 1 -5.66 21.57 8.10
C MET A 1 -4.46 22.52 8.02
N ILE A 2 -4.39 23.44 7.04
CA ILE A 2 -3.21 24.29 6.77
C ILE A 2 -2.71 25.06 8.02
N LYS A 3 -3.59 25.76 8.74
CA LYS A 3 -3.24 26.52 9.95
C LYS A 3 -2.74 25.66 11.13
N LYS A 4 -3.08 24.37 11.15
CA LYS A 4 -2.58 23.43 12.18
C LYS A 4 -1.19 22.92 11.82
N MET A 5 -0.83 22.88 10.54
CA MET A 5 0.46 22.39 10.07
C MET A 5 1.46 23.51 9.75
N SER A 6 1.08 24.77 9.98
CA SER A 6 1.94 25.92 9.69
C SER A 6 3.01 26.08 10.76
N THR A 7 4.26 26.04 10.34
CA THR A 7 5.44 26.35 11.16
C THR A 7 6.20 27.53 10.57
N LYS A 8 7.10 28.14 11.35
CA LYS A 8 7.98 29.21 10.84
C LYS A 8 9.08 28.57 9.99
N TYR A 9 9.25 29.08 8.78
CA TYR A 9 10.32 28.66 7.89
C TYR A 9 11.61 29.42 8.19
N TYR A 10 12.72 28.69 8.26
CA TYR A 10 14.07 29.23 8.33
C TYR A 10 14.92 28.53 7.27
N SER A 11 15.76 29.27 6.55
CA SER A 11 16.63 28.71 5.50
C SER A 11 17.59 27.66 6.01
N ASP A 12 18.03 27.82 7.26
CA ASP A 12 19.13 27.03 7.84
C ASP A 12 18.61 25.85 8.68
N ALA A 13 17.29 25.68 8.78
CA ALA A 13 16.68 24.67 9.64
C ALA A 13 16.85 23.22 9.13
N ILE A 14 17.06 23.02 7.83
CA ILE A 14 17.12 21.69 7.22
C ILE A 14 18.47 21.53 6.52
N SER A 15 19.29 20.63 7.06
CA SER A 15 20.58 20.26 6.47
C SER A 15 20.42 19.14 5.43
N ASN A 16 21.38 19.05 4.50
CA ASN A 16 21.41 17.98 3.51
C ASN A 16 21.88 16.65 4.16
N PRO A 17 21.03 15.61 4.23
CA PRO A 17 21.37 14.36 4.91
C PRO A 17 22.50 13.58 4.24
N THR A 18 22.61 13.66 2.91
CA THR A 18 23.69 13.00 2.15
C THR A 18 25.05 13.59 2.49
N LEU A 19 25.13 14.92 2.57
CA LEU A 19 26.37 15.60 2.94
C LEU A 19 26.74 15.33 4.40
N GLN A 20 25.76 15.38 5.30
CA GLN A 20 25.98 15.05 6.71
C GLN A 20 26.56 13.63 6.83
N LYS A 21 25.96 12.65 6.15
CA LYS A 21 26.43 11.26 6.17
C LYS A 21 27.86 11.12 5.66
N TYR A 22 28.16 11.74 4.53
CA TYR A 22 29.49 11.70 3.95
C TYR A 22 30.57 12.25 4.89
N TYR A 23 30.32 13.39 5.53
CA TYR A 23 31.28 13.97 6.48
C TYR A 23 31.40 13.16 7.78
N ALA A 24 30.31 12.54 8.25
CA ALA A 24 30.39 11.64 9.40
C ALA A 24 31.22 10.38 9.10
N GLU A 25 31.12 9.84 7.89
CA GLU A 25 31.97 8.73 7.43
C GLU A 25 33.44 9.15 7.35
N LEU A 26 33.73 10.32 6.77
CA LEU A 26 35.08 10.87 6.71
C LEU A 26 35.68 11.11 8.10
N GLU A 27 34.89 11.65 9.03
CA GLU A 27 35.30 11.88 10.42
C GLU A 27 35.61 10.55 11.11
N ALA A 28 34.75 9.54 10.95
CA ALA A 28 34.97 8.22 11.52
C ALA A 28 36.27 7.59 11.01
N LEU A 29 36.54 7.70 9.70
CA LEU A 29 37.79 7.23 9.10
C LEU A 29 39.01 8.01 9.63
N ALA A 30 38.91 9.34 9.76
CA ALA A 30 40.01 10.18 10.24
C ALA A 30 40.36 9.94 11.72
N LEU A 31 39.36 9.55 12.53
CA LEU A 31 39.52 9.26 13.96
C LEU A 31 39.70 7.76 14.26
N GLU A 32 39.84 6.91 13.23
CA GLU A 32 39.93 5.45 13.34
C GLU A 32 38.79 4.83 14.16
N ARG A 33 37.59 5.43 14.10
CA ARG A 33 36.39 4.90 14.77
C ARG A 33 35.83 3.75 13.96
N THR A 34 35.40 2.70 14.66
CA THR A 34 34.80 1.50 14.05
C THR A 34 33.36 1.75 13.59
N GLU A 35 32.70 2.77 14.13
CA GLU A 35 31.31 3.10 13.85
C GLU A 35 31.17 4.56 13.42
N VAL A 36 30.23 4.81 12.51
CA VAL A 36 29.88 6.13 11.99
C VAL A 36 28.78 6.73 12.86
N ASN A 37 28.89 8.02 13.18
CA ASN A 37 27.86 8.72 13.95
C ASN A 37 26.50 8.67 13.23
N GLU A 38 25.44 8.31 13.95
CA GLU A 38 24.09 8.34 13.42
C GLU A 38 23.62 9.78 13.18
N ILE A 39 23.03 10.03 12.02
CA ILE A 39 22.55 11.35 11.61
C ILE A 39 21.05 11.28 11.40
N VAL A 40 20.34 12.26 11.95
CA VAL A 40 18.89 12.39 11.82
C VAL A 40 18.55 13.10 10.52
N ASP A 41 17.66 12.49 9.73
CA ASP A 41 17.14 13.07 8.50
C ASP A 41 15.98 14.05 8.79
N HIS A 42 16.30 15.33 8.82
CA HIS A 42 15.32 16.40 9.02
C HIS A 42 14.52 16.76 7.75
N THR A 43 14.80 16.12 6.62
CA THR A 43 14.02 16.34 5.38
C THR A 43 12.72 15.54 5.37
N GLN A 44 12.65 14.49 6.18
CA GLN A 44 11.45 13.67 6.29
C GLN A 44 10.42 14.32 7.21
N PRO A 45 9.14 14.32 6.80
CA PRO A 45 8.08 14.85 7.64
C PRO A 45 7.81 13.95 8.84
N ASP A 46 7.58 14.54 10.01
CA ASP A 46 7.10 13.82 11.19
C ASP A 46 5.62 13.46 11.04
N VAL A 47 5.38 12.28 10.47
CA VAL A 47 4.03 11.75 10.21
C VAL A 47 3.23 11.52 11.49
N GLU A 48 3.87 11.18 12.60
CA GLU A 48 3.19 10.90 13.86
C GLU A 48 2.66 12.19 14.47
N GLU A 49 3.50 13.22 14.53
CA GLU A 49 3.12 14.52 15.06
C GLU A 49 2.10 15.22 14.15
N MET A 50 2.28 15.14 12.83
CA MET A 50 1.31 15.65 11.85
C MET A 50 -0.05 14.98 12.02
N GLN A 51 -0.09 13.65 12.19
CA GLN A 51 -1.34 12.92 12.36
C GLN A 51 -2.01 13.24 13.70
N LYS A 52 -1.22 13.39 14.78
CA LYS A 52 -1.72 13.81 16.10
C LYS A 52 -2.34 15.21 16.04
N HIS A 53 -1.74 16.13 15.29
CA HIS A 53 -2.17 17.53 15.29
C HIS A 53 -3.29 17.83 14.28
N ALA A 54 -3.22 17.24 13.08
CA ALA A 54 -4.12 17.54 11.96
C ALA A 54 -5.00 16.36 11.52
N GLY A 55 -4.79 15.14 12.04
CA GLY A 55 -5.45 13.92 11.56
C GLY A 55 -6.98 14.01 11.52
N LYS A 56 -7.62 14.59 12.55
CA LYS A 56 -9.08 14.76 12.60
C LYS A 56 -9.63 15.63 11.46
N GLU A 57 -8.89 16.66 11.08
CA GLU A 57 -9.30 17.58 10.01
C GLU A 57 -9.02 16.98 8.63
N ILE A 58 -7.95 16.18 8.51
CA ILE A 58 -7.65 15.41 7.31
C ILE A 58 -8.74 14.37 7.05
N SER A 59 -9.16 13.60 8.06
CA SER A 59 -10.23 12.61 7.90
C SER A 59 -11.55 13.24 7.47
N LYS A 60 -11.99 14.33 8.11
CA LYS A 60 -13.20 15.05 7.71
C LYS A 60 -13.12 15.56 6.27
N PHE A 61 -11.95 16.04 5.86
CA PHE A 61 -11.73 16.53 4.51
C PHE A 61 -11.83 15.41 3.49
N ILE A 62 -11.24 14.24 3.78
CA ILE A 62 -11.37 13.04 2.96
C ILE A 62 -12.85 12.61 2.87
N ASP A 63 -13.58 12.57 3.98
CA ASP A 63 -14.99 12.18 4.00
C ASP A 63 -15.86 13.09 3.12
N LEU A 64 -15.62 14.41 3.17
CA LEU A 64 -16.33 15.37 2.33
C LEU A 64 -16.02 15.20 0.84
N ILE A 65 -14.77 14.90 0.49
CA ILE A 65 -14.39 14.63 -0.91
C ILE A 65 -15.02 13.33 -1.40
N SER A 66 -14.97 12.27 -0.60
CA SER A 66 -15.52 10.96 -0.97
C SER A 66 -17.04 10.98 -1.15
N GLN A 67 -17.75 11.87 -0.45
CA GLN A 67 -19.19 12.09 -0.65
C GLN A 67 -19.51 12.89 -1.92
N ALA A 68 -18.61 13.78 -2.34
CA ALA A 68 -18.80 14.63 -3.52
C ALA A 68 -18.41 13.92 -4.82
N ASP A 69 -17.30 13.19 -4.82
CA ASP A 69 -16.82 12.37 -5.92
C ASP A 69 -17.07 10.91 -5.58
N GLY A 70 -18.25 10.39 -5.96
CA GLY A 70 -18.64 9.00 -5.72
C GLY A 70 -17.48 8.03 -5.92
N ASP A 71 -16.97 7.50 -4.81
CA ASP A 71 -15.91 6.51 -4.66
C ASP A 71 -14.69 6.63 -5.60
N LYS A 72 -14.23 7.84 -5.92
CA LYS A 72 -12.94 8.02 -6.59
C LYS A 72 -11.84 8.38 -5.59
N CYS A 73 -11.21 7.32 -5.10
CA CYS A 73 -9.76 7.24 -4.85
C CYS A 73 -9.14 8.23 -3.86
N PHE A 74 -9.44 8.09 -2.57
CA PHE A 74 -8.48 8.47 -1.51
C PHE A 74 -8.35 7.33 -0.49
N ALA A 75 -8.03 6.14 -0.99
CA ALA A 75 -7.60 5.04 -0.13
C ALA A 75 -6.21 5.38 0.43
N SER A 76 -6.10 5.40 1.76
CA SER A 76 -4.87 5.46 2.54
C SER A 76 -3.73 4.64 1.90
N PRO A 77 -2.46 5.13 1.90
CA PRO A 77 -1.33 4.42 1.34
C PRO A 77 -0.87 3.30 2.29
N SER A 78 -1.75 2.35 2.61
CA SER A 78 -1.43 1.14 3.38
C SER A 78 -2.58 0.12 3.36
N LYS A 79 -3.13 -0.18 2.19
CA LYS A 79 -3.72 -1.51 1.97
C LYS A 79 -3.23 -2.00 0.64
N LYS A 80 -2.36 -3.02 0.66
CA LYS A 80 -2.12 -3.88 -0.49
C LYS A 80 -3.50 -4.16 -1.10
N ALA A 81 -3.66 -3.91 -2.39
CA ALA A 81 -4.87 -4.22 -3.11
C ALA A 81 -5.28 -5.66 -2.78
N ALA A 82 -6.24 -5.78 -1.85
CA ALA A 82 -6.93 -7.03 -1.64
C ALA A 82 -7.83 -7.12 -2.87
N THR A 83 -7.34 -7.83 -3.90
CA THR A 83 -8.16 -8.32 -5.00
C THR A 83 -9.11 -9.38 -4.43
N SER A 84 -10.03 -8.92 -3.57
CA SER A 84 -11.12 -9.71 -3.01
C SER A 84 -12.25 -9.62 -4.01
N LEU A 85 -12.20 -10.45 -5.05
CA LEU A 85 -13.40 -10.73 -5.82
C LEU A 85 -14.40 -11.40 -4.90
N ASP A 86 -15.61 -10.84 -4.85
CA ASP A 86 -16.65 -11.32 -3.95
C ASP A 86 -17.27 -12.64 -4.48
N LEU A 87 -17.84 -13.44 -3.58
CA LEU A 87 -18.33 -14.79 -3.91
C LEU A 87 -19.43 -14.79 -4.97
N LYS A 88 -20.23 -13.72 -5.03
CA LYS A 88 -21.28 -13.52 -6.04
C LYS A 88 -20.70 -13.22 -7.41
N GLU A 89 -19.68 -12.35 -7.47
CA GLU A 89 -19.01 -12.00 -8.73
C GLU A 89 -18.38 -13.23 -9.37
N LEU A 90 -17.77 -14.11 -8.57
CA LEU A 90 -17.22 -15.37 -9.07
C LEU A 90 -18.29 -16.29 -9.68
N GLN A 91 -19.46 -16.39 -9.04
CA GLN A 91 -20.58 -17.19 -9.57
C GLN A 91 -21.12 -16.61 -10.87
N ASP A 92 -21.20 -15.28 -10.97
CA ASP A 92 -21.62 -14.59 -12.19
C ASP A 92 -20.59 -14.76 -13.33
N HIS A 93 -19.30 -14.80 -13.00
CA HIS A 93 -18.23 -15.09 -13.96
C HIS A 93 -18.23 -16.54 -14.48
N VAL A 94 -18.65 -17.50 -13.65
CA VAL A 94 -18.87 -18.90 -14.08
C VAL A 94 -20.08 -18.97 -15.01
N LYS A 95 -21.23 -18.41 -14.62
CA LYS A 95 -22.47 -18.40 -15.42
C LYS A 95 -22.30 -17.68 -16.77
N SER A 96 -21.52 -16.60 -16.79
CA SER A 96 -21.26 -15.81 -18.01
C SER A 96 -20.13 -16.37 -18.88
N GLY A 97 -19.44 -17.44 -18.45
CA GLY A 97 -18.30 -18.01 -19.17
C GLY A 97 -17.08 -17.07 -19.27
N THR A 98 -17.04 -15.99 -18.47
CA THR A 98 -15.96 -14.98 -18.53
C THR A 98 -14.78 -15.29 -17.61
N LEU A 99 -14.83 -16.41 -16.87
CA LEU A 99 -13.77 -16.87 -15.97
C LEU A 99 -12.40 -17.01 -16.66
N ALA A 100 -12.38 -17.32 -17.97
CA ALA A 100 -11.16 -17.41 -18.77
C ALA A 100 -10.40 -16.07 -18.92
N LYS A 101 -11.08 -14.93 -18.71
CA LYS A 101 -10.49 -13.58 -18.78
C LYS A 101 -9.76 -13.20 -17.48
N LEU A 102 -10.02 -13.88 -16.38
CA LEU A 102 -9.34 -13.63 -15.10
C LEU A 102 -7.88 -14.08 -15.14
N THR A 103 -7.05 -13.39 -14.35
CA THR A 103 -5.62 -13.69 -14.25
C THR A 103 -5.39 -14.92 -13.38
N VAL A 104 -4.30 -15.66 -13.64
CA VAL A 104 -3.95 -16.88 -12.89
C VAL A 104 -3.81 -16.63 -11.37
N PRO A 105 -3.24 -15.51 -10.89
CA PRO A 105 -3.20 -15.21 -9.45
C PRO A 105 -4.59 -15.11 -8.83
N THR A 106 -5.53 -14.47 -9.51
CA THR A 106 -6.93 -14.35 -9.08
C THR A 106 -7.60 -15.72 -8.98
N LEU A 107 -7.41 -16.58 -9.99
CA LEU A 107 -7.97 -17.94 -10.01
C LEU A 107 -7.42 -18.83 -8.87
N LYS A 108 -6.13 -18.70 -8.54
CA LYS A 108 -5.53 -19.41 -7.40
C LYS A 108 -6.13 -18.96 -6.07
N GLN A 109 -6.35 -17.67 -5.91
CA GLN A 109 -6.96 -17.13 -4.69
C GLN A 109 -8.41 -17.60 -4.53
N CYS A 110 -9.19 -17.65 -5.61
CA CYS A 110 -10.53 -18.21 -5.62
C CYS A 110 -10.54 -19.72 -5.27
N ALA A 111 -9.59 -20.49 -5.81
CA ALA A 111 -9.46 -21.92 -5.50
C ALA A 111 -9.14 -22.18 -4.01
N ILE A 112 -8.27 -21.36 -3.42
CA ILE A 112 -7.95 -21.42 -1.98
C ILE A 112 -9.18 -21.08 -1.14
N MET A 113 -9.92 -20.02 -1.52
CA MET A 113 -11.11 -19.56 -0.80
C MET A 113 -12.25 -20.59 -0.81
N ARG A 114 -12.39 -21.36 -1.89
CA ARG A 114 -13.40 -22.41 -2.04
C ARG A 114 -12.90 -23.81 -1.68
N ASN A 115 -11.66 -23.93 -1.19
CA ASN A 115 -11.01 -25.20 -0.85
C ASN A 115 -11.03 -26.23 -2.00
N VAL A 116 -10.95 -25.72 -3.24
CA VAL A 116 -10.95 -26.55 -4.45
C VAL A 116 -9.53 -27.03 -4.71
N LYS A 117 -9.33 -28.34 -4.69
CA LYS A 117 -8.02 -28.97 -4.99
C LYS A 117 -7.81 -28.98 -6.51
N SER A 118 -7.11 -27.99 -7.03
CA SER A 118 -6.70 -27.99 -8.44
C SER A 118 -5.56 -28.99 -8.67
N ALA A 119 -5.69 -29.86 -9.68
CA ALA A 119 -4.67 -30.87 -10.02
C ALA A 119 -3.36 -30.28 -10.59
N SER A 120 -3.36 -29.02 -11.04
CA SER A 120 -2.17 -28.36 -11.61
C SER A 120 -2.24 -26.84 -11.51
N ASN A 121 -1.08 -26.19 -11.47
CA ASN A 121 -0.92 -24.72 -11.50
C ASN A 121 -1.23 -24.08 -12.86
N ARG A 122 -1.57 -24.87 -13.88
CA ARG A 122 -1.93 -24.39 -15.21
C ARG A 122 -3.31 -23.73 -15.20
N LYS A 123 -3.45 -22.60 -15.90
CA LYS A 123 -4.70 -21.82 -15.98
C LYS A 123 -5.92 -22.67 -16.35
N ALA A 124 -5.78 -23.57 -17.33
CA ALA A 124 -6.87 -24.46 -17.76
C ALA A 124 -7.35 -25.41 -16.66
N ALA A 125 -6.44 -25.95 -15.84
CA ALA A 125 -6.79 -26.87 -14.74
C ALA A 125 -7.48 -26.14 -13.57
N LEU A 126 -7.08 -24.89 -13.31
CA LEU A 126 -7.75 -24.03 -12.32
C LEU A 126 -9.17 -23.65 -12.75
N LEU A 127 -9.38 -23.37 -14.03
CA LEU A 127 -10.71 -23.06 -14.58
C LEU A 127 -11.65 -24.26 -14.47
N ALA A 128 -11.20 -25.44 -14.91
CA ALA A 128 -12.00 -26.67 -14.86
C ALA A 128 -12.42 -27.01 -13.42
N ALA A 129 -11.47 -26.97 -12.47
CA ALA A 129 -11.77 -27.28 -11.07
C ALA A 129 -12.76 -26.30 -10.42
N ILE A 130 -12.73 -25.02 -10.83
CA ILE A 130 -13.69 -24.01 -10.34
C ILE A 130 -15.07 -24.22 -10.98
N ILE A 131 -15.13 -24.51 -12.28
CA ILE A 131 -16.40 -24.78 -12.99
C ILE A 131 -17.07 -26.04 -12.41
N ASP A 132 -16.33 -27.13 -12.25
CA ASP A 132 -16.84 -28.38 -11.67
C ASP A 132 -17.39 -28.19 -10.24
N PHE A 133 -16.83 -27.26 -9.46
CA PHE A 133 -17.34 -26.95 -8.12
C PHE A 133 -18.68 -26.19 -8.12
N PHE A 134 -18.95 -25.40 -9.16
CA PHE A 134 -20.18 -24.61 -9.26
C PHE A 134 -21.28 -25.30 -10.08
N ASP A 135 -20.93 -26.26 -10.93
CA ASP A 135 -21.87 -27.08 -11.71
C ASP A 135 -22.27 -28.40 -10.99
N ALA A 136 -21.63 -28.74 -9.86
CA ALA A 136 -22.01 -29.84 -8.97
C ALA A 136 -23.04 -29.42 -7.90
#